data_AF-W2Y1U5-F1
#
_entry.id   AF-W2Y1U5-F1
#
_cell.length_a   1.000
_cell.length_b   1.000
_cell.length_c   1.000
_cell.angle_alpha   90.00
_cell.angle_beta   90.00
_cell.angle_gamma   90.00
#
_symmetry.space_group_name_H-M   'P 1'
#
loop_
_entity.id
_entity.type
_entity.pdbx_description
1 polymer ?
#
loop_
_entity_poly.entity_id
_entity_poly.type
_entity_poly.pdbx_seq_one_letter_code
_entity_poly.pdbx_strand_id
1 'polypeptide(L)'
;KTYQRSDITCEGQEESGSSTAVFLVEAGGTLKNVIIGADQMEGVHCDDHDCTIENVWWDDVCEDALSIKGGSASSVSTVTGGGARNADDKVIQHNGYGTVKIDGFYADTFGKLYRSCGTCGDKQRFVTVSNVYAVNPSVSIVTVNENYGDEATLSNIWISSDDDGYAVCAWSEGSEDGEPTELGDGIKDSLCQYLESDIHVNEDVSTATSTSTNSTTPTSTSTTTLSSASSTQEMSTSSYNATTQESTDSTETSAPSTSSKSKTGSHDDDDDKKSSDNDD
;
A
#
# COMPACT_ATOMS: atom_id res chain seq x y z
N LYS A 1 12.39 7.96 -19.94
CA LYS A 1 13.73 7.35 -20.18
C LYS A 1 13.66 5.92 -19.65
N THR A 2 14.29 4.95 -20.31
CA THR A 2 14.37 3.56 -19.82
C THR A 2 15.53 3.39 -18.84
N TYR A 3 15.26 2.69 -17.73
CA TYR A 3 16.19 2.35 -16.67
C TYR A 3 16.16 0.85 -16.46
N GLN A 4 17.33 0.23 -16.36
CA GLN A 4 17.49 -1.20 -16.12
C GLN A 4 18.86 -1.42 -15.46
N ARG A 5 19.03 -2.53 -14.76
CA ARG A 5 20.25 -2.84 -14.01
C ARG A 5 21.18 -3.65 -14.90
N SER A 6 22.40 -3.15 -15.14
CA SER A 6 23.38 -3.86 -15.98
C SER A 6 24.05 -5.05 -15.29
N ASP A 7 23.88 -5.13 -13.98
CA ASP A 7 24.48 -6.11 -13.07
C ASP A 7 23.48 -7.19 -12.62
N ILE A 8 22.24 -7.15 -13.12
CA ILE A 8 21.15 -8.05 -12.73
C ILE A 8 20.54 -8.65 -14.00
N THR A 9 20.08 -9.89 -13.89
CA THR A 9 19.24 -10.55 -14.90
C THR A 9 18.04 -11.14 -14.16
N CYS A 10 16.87 -11.16 -14.80
CA CYS A 10 15.68 -11.74 -14.21
C CYS A 10 15.86 -13.25 -13.97
N GLU A 11 15.60 -13.69 -12.74
CA GLU A 11 15.62 -15.11 -12.33
C GLU A 11 14.19 -15.65 -12.05
N GLY A 12 13.17 -14.88 -12.44
CA GLY A 12 11.76 -15.24 -12.32
C GLY A 12 11.20 -14.85 -10.95
N GLN A 13 10.47 -15.78 -10.33
CA GLN A 13 9.74 -15.57 -9.07
C GLN A 13 10.60 -15.88 -7.83
N GLU A 14 11.93 -15.84 -7.95
CA GLU A 14 12.82 -16.01 -6.81
C GLU A 14 12.83 -14.72 -5.97
N GLU A 15 12.33 -14.84 -4.75
CA GLU A 15 12.22 -13.71 -3.82
C GLU A 15 13.58 -13.05 -3.59
N SER A 16 13.62 -11.74 -3.82
CA SER A 16 14.83 -10.95 -3.59
C SER A 16 14.56 -9.74 -2.68
N GLY A 17 15.24 -8.62 -2.85
CA GLY A 17 15.12 -7.51 -1.91
C GLY A 17 15.57 -6.18 -2.48
N SER A 18 15.59 -5.15 -1.65
CA SER A 18 15.86 -3.78 -2.12
C SER A 18 17.23 -3.59 -2.80
N SER A 19 18.20 -4.48 -2.58
CA SER A 19 19.49 -4.44 -3.30
C SER A 19 19.36 -4.75 -4.80
N THR A 20 18.33 -5.51 -5.19
CA THR A 20 18.06 -5.90 -6.58
C THR A 20 16.99 -5.01 -7.25
N ALA A 21 16.42 -4.05 -6.50
CA ALA A 21 15.48 -3.07 -7.04
C ALA A 21 16.12 -2.13 -8.08
N VAL A 22 15.35 -1.69 -9.08
CA VAL A 22 15.78 -0.65 -10.02
C VAL A 22 15.71 0.74 -9.36
N PHE A 23 14.67 1.00 -8.57
CA PHE A 23 14.52 2.22 -7.79
C PHE A 23 14.12 1.93 -6.35
N LEU A 24 14.74 2.67 -5.43
CA LEU A 24 14.27 2.82 -4.05
C LEU A 24 13.68 4.22 -3.91
N VAL A 25 12.39 4.29 -3.59
CA VAL A 25 11.68 5.55 -3.32
C VAL A 25 11.63 5.74 -1.82
N GLU A 26 12.32 6.77 -1.33
CA GLU A 26 12.32 7.13 0.09
C GLU A 26 10.92 7.57 0.55
N ALA A 27 10.71 7.60 1.87
CA ALA A 27 9.46 8.06 2.47
C ALA A 27 8.94 9.39 1.89
N GLY A 28 7.70 9.41 1.40
CA GLY A 28 7.08 10.59 0.76
C GLY A 28 7.65 10.94 -0.62
N GLY A 29 8.56 10.12 -1.16
CA GLY A 29 9.24 10.34 -2.42
C GLY A 29 8.33 10.19 -3.63
N THR A 30 8.75 10.73 -4.77
CA THR A 30 8.04 10.59 -6.05
C THR A 30 8.95 10.03 -7.13
N LEU A 31 8.54 8.92 -7.73
CA LEU A 31 9.11 8.42 -8.97
C LEU A 31 8.15 8.74 -10.11
N LYS A 32 8.65 9.40 -11.17
CA LYS A 32 7.78 9.78 -12.29
C LYS A 32 8.44 9.80 -13.66
N ASN A 33 7.64 9.51 -14.68
CA ASN A 33 8.04 9.56 -16.09
C ASN A 33 9.27 8.68 -16.41
N VAL A 34 9.29 7.48 -15.83
CA VAL A 34 10.35 6.49 -16.07
C VAL A 34 9.75 5.25 -16.73
N ILE A 35 10.60 4.58 -17.52
CA ILE A 35 10.33 3.26 -18.07
C ILE A 35 11.35 2.32 -17.42
N ILE A 36 10.92 1.15 -16.97
CA ILE A 36 11.75 0.12 -16.37
C ILE A 36 11.82 -1.01 -17.39
N GLY A 37 13.04 -1.33 -17.82
CA GLY A 37 13.31 -2.39 -18.79
C GLY A 37 13.29 -3.78 -18.15
N ALA A 38 13.39 -4.81 -18.99
CA ALA A 38 13.34 -6.22 -18.58
C ALA A 38 14.51 -6.69 -17.69
N ASP A 39 15.66 -6.01 -17.74
CA ASP A 39 16.81 -6.36 -16.88
C ASP A 39 16.60 -5.81 -15.47
N GLN A 40 15.72 -6.48 -14.73
CA GLN A 40 15.37 -6.24 -13.33
C GLN A 40 15.12 -7.57 -12.61
N MET A 41 15.21 -7.55 -11.28
CA MET A 41 14.63 -8.60 -10.43
C MET A 41 13.41 -8.03 -9.72
N GLU A 42 13.65 -6.93 -9.02
CA GLU A 42 12.67 -6.13 -8.32
C GLU A 42 12.53 -4.78 -9.05
N GLY A 43 11.32 -4.32 -9.30
CA GLY A 43 11.11 -3.07 -10.02
C GLY A 43 11.36 -1.85 -9.15
N VAL A 44 10.33 -1.42 -8.44
CA VAL A 44 10.37 -0.25 -7.58
C VAL A 44 10.01 -0.66 -6.17
N HIS A 45 10.82 -0.22 -5.20
CA HIS A 45 10.52 -0.40 -3.78
C HIS A 45 10.13 0.94 -3.16
N CYS A 46 9.02 0.91 -2.43
CA CYS A 46 8.63 1.90 -1.44
C CYS A 46 8.75 1.23 -0.06
N ASP A 47 9.97 1.23 0.49
CA ASP A 47 10.27 0.47 1.70
C ASP A 47 9.70 1.12 2.96
N ASP A 48 9.62 2.45 2.96
CA ASP A 48 9.06 3.22 4.07
C ASP A 48 7.56 3.46 3.87
N HIS A 49 7.15 4.64 3.39
CA HIS A 49 5.73 4.98 3.24
C HIS A 49 5.47 6.18 2.35
N ASP A 50 4.20 6.38 1.99
CA ASP A 50 3.70 7.57 1.31
C ASP A 50 4.34 7.87 -0.06
N CYS A 51 4.81 6.84 -0.76
CA CYS A 51 5.43 7.02 -2.07
C CYS A 51 4.39 7.38 -3.15
N THR A 52 4.82 8.21 -4.11
CA THR A 52 4.03 8.55 -5.29
C THR A 52 4.71 7.99 -6.54
N ILE A 53 3.98 7.17 -7.28
CA ILE A 53 4.43 6.53 -8.52
C ILE A 53 3.57 7.09 -9.65
N GLU A 54 4.13 7.98 -10.47
CA GLU A 54 3.36 8.75 -11.45
C GLU A 54 3.88 8.52 -12.87
N ASN A 55 3.04 7.95 -13.74
CA ASN A 55 3.40 7.65 -15.13
C ASN A 55 4.71 6.85 -15.22
N VAL A 56 4.76 5.75 -14.47
CA VAL A 56 5.87 4.79 -14.47
C VAL A 56 5.45 3.56 -15.27
N TRP A 57 6.33 3.11 -16.17
CA TRP A 57 6.06 1.99 -17.05
C TRP A 57 7.05 0.85 -16.79
N TRP A 58 6.57 -0.38 -16.72
CA TRP A 58 7.38 -1.59 -16.69
C TRP A 58 7.16 -2.33 -18.01
N ASP A 59 8.22 -2.43 -18.82
CA ASP A 59 8.15 -3.08 -20.12
C ASP A 59 7.96 -4.60 -19.99
N ASP A 60 8.53 -5.20 -18.93
CA ASP A 60 8.52 -6.64 -18.64
C ASP A 60 8.77 -6.83 -17.14
N VAL A 61 7.79 -7.33 -16.39
CA VAL A 61 7.90 -7.55 -14.93
C VAL A 61 8.62 -8.88 -14.67
N CYS A 62 9.60 -8.89 -13.77
CA CYS A 62 10.30 -10.12 -13.40
C CYS A 62 9.61 -10.82 -12.23
N GLU A 63 9.80 -10.29 -11.01
CA GLU A 63 9.11 -10.74 -9.80
C GLU A 63 7.85 -9.87 -9.59
N ASP A 64 8.05 -8.65 -9.06
CA ASP A 64 7.02 -7.65 -8.82
C ASP A 64 7.39 -6.31 -9.49
N ALA A 65 6.39 -5.58 -10.00
CA ALA A 65 6.64 -4.24 -10.54
C ALA A 65 6.88 -3.21 -9.42
N LEU A 66 6.05 -3.26 -8.39
CA LEU A 66 6.07 -2.32 -7.26
C LEU A 66 5.82 -3.05 -5.93
N SER A 67 6.76 -2.90 -5.00
CA SER A 67 6.67 -3.39 -3.63
C SER A 67 6.49 -2.24 -2.64
N ILE A 68 5.45 -2.28 -1.80
CA ILE A 68 5.15 -1.30 -0.74
C ILE A 68 5.27 -1.98 0.61
N LYS A 69 6.30 -1.67 1.40
CA LYS A 69 6.72 -2.54 2.53
C LYS A 69 6.52 -1.99 3.94
N GLY A 70 6.52 -0.67 4.13
CA GLY A 70 6.48 -0.07 5.47
C GLY A 70 5.17 0.64 5.81
N GLY A 71 5.30 1.70 6.61
CA GLY A 71 4.21 2.62 6.92
C GLY A 71 3.40 2.29 8.17
N SER A 72 2.27 2.99 8.26
CA SER A 72 1.31 2.94 9.36
C SER A 72 -0.10 2.82 8.80
N ALA A 73 -1.09 2.57 9.65
CA ALA A 73 -2.49 2.52 9.22
C ALA A 73 -2.96 3.81 8.50
N SER A 74 -2.32 4.96 8.75
CA SER A 74 -2.61 6.23 8.08
C SER A 74 -1.78 6.53 6.84
N SER A 75 -0.80 5.68 6.50
CA SER A 75 0.06 5.88 5.34
C SER A 75 -0.71 5.67 4.04
N VAL A 76 -0.39 6.46 3.01
CA VAL A 76 -1.06 6.44 1.71
C VAL A 76 -0.03 6.51 0.59
N SER A 77 0.18 5.39 -0.09
CA SER A 77 0.95 5.35 -1.33
C SER A 77 0.04 5.48 -2.55
N THR A 78 0.50 6.16 -3.58
CA THR A 78 -0.29 6.43 -4.79
C THR A 78 0.41 5.93 -6.05
N VAL A 79 -0.37 5.35 -6.96
CA VAL A 79 0.03 4.92 -8.29
C VAL A 79 -0.93 5.60 -9.26
N THR A 80 -0.42 6.51 -10.10
CA THR A 80 -1.25 7.31 -11.00
C THR A 80 -0.71 7.26 -12.42
N GLY A 81 -1.54 6.77 -13.34
CA GLY A 81 -1.11 6.51 -14.72
C GLY A 81 -0.07 5.41 -14.79
N GLY A 82 0.59 5.29 -15.95
CA GLY A 82 1.62 4.28 -16.15
C GLY A 82 1.05 2.91 -16.50
N GLY A 83 1.91 1.90 -16.46
CA GLY A 83 1.47 0.55 -16.71
C GLY A 83 2.55 -0.52 -16.62
N ALA A 84 2.14 -1.78 -16.58
CA ALA A 84 3.04 -2.91 -16.49
C ALA A 84 2.63 -4.02 -17.47
N ARG A 85 3.60 -4.84 -17.89
CA ARG A 85 3.37 -5.98 -18.77
C ARG A 85 4.05 -7.23 -18.23
N ASN A 86 3.48 -8.39 -18.56
CA ASN A 86 4.06 -9.72 -18.35
C ASN A 86 4.43 -10.00 -16.88
N ALA A 87 3.55 -9.67 -15.94
CA ALA A 87 3.79 -9.99 -14.53
C ALA A 87 3.24 -11.38 -14.20
N ASP A 88 4.11 -12.40 -14.20
CA ASP A 88 3.70 -13.80 -14.04
C ASP A 88 2.84 -14.05 -12.78
N ASP A 89 3.19 -13.43 -11.65
CA ASP A 89 2.40 -13.50 -10.41
C ASP A 89 1.67 -12.20 -10.09
N LYS A 90 2.39 -11.11 -9.78
CA LYS A 90 1.79 -9.88 -9.25
C LYS A 90 2.47 -8.61 -9.74
N VAL A 91 1.67 -7.58 -10.00
CA VAL A 91 2.17 -6.27 -10.42
C VAL A 91 2.51 -5.42 -9.20
N ILE A 92 1.54 -5.23 -8.28
CA ILE A 92 1.71 -4.43 -7.08
C ILE A 92 1.57 -5.32 -5.85
N GLN A 93 2.67 -5.46 -5.11
CA GLN A 93 2.75 -6.18 -3.85
C GLN A 93 2.67 -5.21 -2.67
N HIS A 94 1.67 -5.37 -1.81
CA HIS A 94 1.48 -4.53 -0.63
C HIS A 94 1.77 -5.33 0.64
N ASN A 95 2.99 -5.18 1.16
CA ASN A 95 3.50 -5.85 2.35
C ASN A 95 3.25 -5.04 3.64
N GLY A 96 3.28 -3.71 3.53
CA GLY A 96 3.22 -2.76 4.64
C GLY A 96 1.82 -2.52 5.23
N TYR A 97 1.70 -1.44 6.01
CA TYR A 97 0.40 -0.94 6.48
C TYR A 97 -0.11 0.18 5.56
N GLY A 98 -1.40 0.44 5.64
CA GLY A 98 -2.00 1.66 5.12
C GLY A 98 -2.81 1.44 3.84
N THR A 99 -2.86 2.46 3.00
CA THR A 99 -3.69 2.50 1.80
C THR A 99 -2.84 2.61 0.53
N VAL A 100 -3.19 1.84 -0.49
CA VAL A 100 -2.68 2.01 -1.85
C VAL A 100 -3.79 2.54 -2.74
N LYS A 101 -3.53 3.65 -3.43
CA LYS A 101 -4.48 4.23 -4.40
C LYS A 101 -3.94 4.06 -5.81
N ILE A 102 -4.63 3.26 -6.63
CA ILE A 102 -4.26 2.98 -8.02
C ILE A 102 -5.29 3.67 -8.91
N ASP A 103 -4.84 4.60 -9.74
CA ASP A 103 -5.70 5.38 -10.62
C ASP A 103 -5.12 5.49 -12.03
N GLY A 104 -5.89 5.12 -13.06
CA GLY A 104 -5.47 5.31 -14.45
C GLY A 104 -4.39 4.34 -14.93
N PHE A 105 -4.25 3.17 -14.31
CA PHE A 105 -3.17 2.22 -14.61
C PHE A 105 -3.53 1.25 -15.74
N TYR A 106 -2.55 0.94 -16.59
CA TYR A 106 -2.65 -0.09 -17.62
C TYR A 106 -1.88 -1.35 -17.22
N ALA A 107 -2.51 -2.52 -17.28
CA ALA A 107 -1.82 -3.79 -17.04
C ALA A 107 -2.13 -4.76 -18.17
N ASP A 108 -1.12 -5.46 -18.69
CA ASP A 108 -1.27 -6.44 -19.77
C ASP A 108 -0.55 -7.74 -19.42
N THR A 109 -1.28 -8.85 -19.51
CA THR A 109 -0.78 -10.21 -19.30
C THR A 109 -0.14 -10.33 -17.92
N PHE A 110 -0.98 -10.57 -16.92
CA PHE A 110 -0.54 -10.60 -15.53
C PHE A 110 -1.36 -11.57 -14.68
N GLY A 111 -0.77 -12.06 -13.60
CA GLY A 111 -1.49 -12.83 -12.58
C GLY A 111 -2.46 -11.95 -11.80
N LYS A 112 -1.93 -11.08 -10.93
CA LYS A 112 -2.67 -10.21 -10.00
C LYS A 112 -2.22 -8.76 -10.16
N LEU A 113 -3.14 -7.83 -10.41
CA LEU A 113 -2.74 -6.41 -10.48
C LEU A 113 -2.33 -5.89 -9.09
N TYR A 114 -3.09 -6.23 -8.05
CA TYR A 114 -2.75 -5.91 -6.67
C TYR A 114 -2.91 -7.13 -5.76
N ARG A 115 -1.93 -7.35 -4.89
CA ARG A 115 -1.98 -8.35 -3.84
C ARG A 115 -1.64 -7.73 -2.48
N SER A 116 -2.57 -7.84 -1.53
CA SER A 116 -2.26 -7.68 -0.11
C SER A 116 -1.41 -8.86 0.34
N CYS A 117 -0.25 -8.65 0.96
CA CYS A 117 0.62 -9.77 1.32
C CYS A 117 -0.05 -10.71 2.33
N GLY A 118 -0.22 -11.98 1.95
CA GLY A 118 -0.85 -12.98 2.81
C GLY A 118 0.09 -13.55 3.89
N THR A 119 1.40 -13.40 3.74
CA THR A 119 2.42 -13.95 4.65
C THR A 119 3.19 -12.92 5.47
N CYS A 120 2.93 -11.63 5.23
CA CYS A 120 3.63 -10.54 5.90
C CYS A 120 3.03 -10.17 7.26
N GLY A 121 2.31 -11.10 7.90
CA GLY A 121 1.67 -10.92 9.19
C GLY A 121 0.37 -10.13 9.20
N ASP A 122 -0.26 -10.12 10.38
CA ASP A 122 -1.58 -9.52 10.63
C ASP A 122 -1.55 -7.99 10.51
N LYS A 123 -1.72 -7.52 9.28
CA LYS A 123 -1.77 -6.10 8.91
C LYS A 123 -3.01 -5.87 8.06
N GLN A 124 -3.91 -5.04 8.55
CA GLN A 124 -5.02 -4.54 7.75
C GLN A 124 -4.51 -3.60 6.65
N ARG A 125 -4.90 -3.88 5.41
CA ARG A 125 -4.53 -3.11 4.23
C ARG A 125 -5.75 -2.65 3.45
N PHE A 126 -5.64 -1.46 2.89
CA PHE A 126 -6.70 -0.85 2.09
C PHE A 126 -6.21 -0.62 0.67
N VAL A 127 -7.07 -0.87 -0.31
CA VAL A 127 -6.79 -0.53 -1.71
C VAL A 127 -7.98 0.13 -2.36
N THR A 128 -7.72 1.19 -3.12
CA THR A 128 -8.70 1.78 -4.03
C THR A 128 -8.16 1.69 -5.45
N VAL A 129 -8.93 1.09 -6.36
CA VAL A 129 -8.55 0.91 -7.75
C VAL A 129 -9.57 1.60 -8.64
N SER A 130 -9.13 2.57 -9.44
CA SER A 130 -9.99 3.32 -10.35
C SER A 130 -9.39 3.50 -11.73
N ASN A 131 -10.26 3.58 -12.74
CA ASN A 131 -9.86 3.93 -14.11
C ASN A 131 -8.76 3.01 -14.67
N VAL A 132 -8.82 1.72 -14.35
CA VAL A 132 -7.82 0.73 -14.77
C VAL A 132 -8.24 0.08 -16.07
N TYR A 133 -7.27 -0.15 -16.96
CA TYR A 133 -7.44 -1.02 -18.11
C TYR A 133 -6.55 -2.26 -17.97
N ALA A 134 -7.18 -3.40 -17.72
CA ALA A 134 -6.57 -4.70 -17.55
C ALA A 134 -6.75 -5.54 -18.82
N VAL A 135 -5.65 -6.04 -19.36
CA VAL A 135 -5.62 -6.91 -20.54
C VAL A 135 -5.08 -8.27 -20.12
N ASN A 136 -5.79 -9.34 -20.45
CA ASN A 136 -5.44 -10.73 -20.15
C ASN A 136 -5.01 -11.00 -18.68
N PRO A 137 -5.83 -10.63 -17.66
CA PRO A 137 -5.61 -11.13 -16.30
C PRO A 137 -5.77 -12.65 -16.26
N SER A 138 -4.86 -13.36 -15.58
CA SER A 138 -4.94 -14.81 -15.42
C SER A 138 -5.42 -15.26 -14.03
N VAL A 139 -5.37 -14.38 -13.02
CA VAL A 139 -5.83 -14.70 -11.66
C VAL A 139 -6.81 -13.67 -11.13
N SER A 140 -6.40 -12.41 -10.92
CA SER A 140 -7.31 -11.40 -10.38
C SER A 140 -6.90 -9.95 -10.68
N ILE A 141 -7.85 -9.01 -10.56
CA ILE A 141 -7.49 -7.58 -10.49
C ILE A 141 -6.99 -7.26 -9.07
N VAL A 142 -7.73 -7.67 -8.05
CA VAL A 142 -7.37 -7.46 -6.64
C VAL A 142 -7.48 -8.77 -5.87
N THR A 143 -6.49 -9.07 -5.02
CA THR A 143 -6.60 -10.10 -3.99
C THR A 143 -6.26 -9.53 -2.60
N VAL A 144 -7.19 -9.69 -1.66
CA VAL A 144 -7.13 -9.19 -0.27
C VAL A 144 -7.20 -10.33 0.75
N ASN A 145 -6.90 -10.07 2.03
CA ASN A 145 -7.00 -11.06 3.10
C ASN A 145 -8.23 -10.81 3.98
N GLU A 146 -9.15 -11.79 4.05
CA GLU A 146 -10.39 -11.66 4.84
C GLU A 146 -10.11 -11.57 6.34
N ASN A 147 -9.23 -12.43 6.85
CA ASN A 147 -8.94 -12.54 8.27
C ASN A 147 -8.17 -11.33 8.85
N TYR A 148 -7.46 -10.57 8.01
CA TYR A 148 -6.78 -9.34 8.40
C TYR A 148 -7.67 -8.09 8.28
N GLY A 149 -8.93 -8.28 7.83
CA GLY A 149 -9.90 -7.20 7.69
C GLY A 149 -9.58 -6.24 6.54
N ASP A 150 -8.86 -6.68 5.53
CA ASP A 150 -8.53 -5.86 4.37
C ASP A 150 -9.81 -5.32 3.69
N GLU A 151 -9.68 -4.20 2.99
CA GLU A 151 -10.78 -3.64 2.19
C GLU A 151 -10.29 -3.18 0.82
N ALA A 152 -11.03 -3.56 -0.22
CA ALA A 152 -10.84 -3.12 -1.58
C ALA A 152 -12.06 -2.37 -2.09
N THR A 153 -11.84 -1.21 -2.72
CA THR A 153 -12.86 -0.49 -3.49
C THR A 153 -12.44 -0.38 -4.94
N LEU A 154 -13.30 -0.80 -5.86
CA LEU A 154 -13.03 -0.75 -7.29
C LEU A 154 -14.09 0.10 -8.01
N SER A 155 -13.67 0.86 -9.02
CA SER A 155 -14.57 1.65 -9.86
C SER A 155 -14.02 1.82 -11.28
N ASN A 156 -14.88 1.80 -12.29
CA ASN A 156 -14.49 2.01 -13.69
C ASN A 156 -13.28 1.15 -14.12
N ILE A 157 -13.42 -0.18 -13.98
CA ILE A 157 -12.44 -1.19 -14.35
C ILE A 157 -12.81 -1.75 -15.71
N TRP A 158 -11.88 -1.60 -16.67
CA TRP A 158 -12.02 -2.11 -18.02
C TRP A 158 -11.16 -3.36 -18.17
N ILE A 159 -11.76 -4.44 -18.66
CA ILE A 159 -11.07 -5.72 -18.79
C ILE A 159 -11.20 -6.20 -20.24
N SER A 160 -10.08 -6.55 -20.87
CA SER A 160 -10.03 -7.16 -22.20
C SER A 160 -9.37 -8.53 -22.09
N SER A 161 -10.15 -9.60 -22.27
CA SER A 161 -9.66 -10.97 -22.15
C SER A 161 -10.56 -11.95 -22.90
N ASP A 162 -9.95 -12.94 -23.56
CA ASP A 162 -10.67 -14.08 -24.12
C ASP A 162 -10.95 -15.17 -23.08
N ASP A 163 -10.19 -15.18 -21.97
CA ASP A 163 -10.38 -16.06 -20.80
C ASP A 163 -11.23 -15.35 -19.75
N ASP A 164 -12.13 -16.08 -19.08
CA ASP A 164 -13.00 -15.61 -17.99
C ASP A 164 -12.68 -16.23 -16.62
N GLY A 165 -11.59 -17.00 -16.51
CA GLY A 165 -11.15 -17.66 -15.28
C GLY A 165 -10.53 -16.75 -14.20
N TYR A 166 -10.55 -15.44 -14.41
CA TYR A 166 -10.03 -14.45 -13.46
C TYR A 166 -11.12 -13.92 -12.52
N ALA A 167 -10.71 -13.43 -11.35
CA ALA A 167 -11.58 -12.73 -10.41
C ALA A 167 -11.40 -11.20 -10.51
N VAL A 168 -12.49 -10.43 -10.43
CA VAL A 168 -12.38 -8.97 -10.25
C VAL A 168 -11.79 -8.64 -8.87
N CYS A 169 -12.32 -9.27 -7.82
CA CYS A 169 -11.80 -9.16 -6.47
C CYS A 169 -11.89 -10.53 -5.81
N ALA A 170 -10.75 -11.07 -5.39
CA ALA A 170 -10.63 -12.33 -4.67
C ALA A 170 -10.18 -12.08 -3.22
N TRP A 171 -10.41 -13.06 -2.35
CA TRP A 171 -9.91 -13.02 -0.99
C TRP A 171 -9.41 -14.37 -0.48
N SER A 172 -8.39 -14.28 0.36
CA SER A 172 -7.74 -15.41 1.01
C SER A 172 -7.77 -15.29 2.54
N GLU A 173 -7.48 -16.40 3.22
CA GLU A 173 -7.00 -16.41 4.60
C GLU A 173 -5.47 -16.24 4.58
N GLY A 174 -4.96 -15.11 5.06
CA GLY A 174 -3.54 -14.88 5.26
C GLY A 174 -3.00 -15.68 6.45
N SER A 175 -1.73 -16.07 6.40
CA SER A 175 -1.06 -16.86 7.44
C SER A 175 0.39 -16.40 7.60
N GLU A 176 0.88 -16.26 8.84
CA GLU A 176 2.32 -16.10 9.09
C GLU A 176 3.09 -17.41 8.89
N ASP A 177 2.38 -18.53 8.96
CA ASP A 177 2.91 -19.88 8.83
C ASP A 177 2.34 -20.55 7.57
N GLY A 178 3.08 -20.49 6.46
CA GLY A 178 2.73 -21.15 5.21
C GLY A 178 1.93 -20.30 4.22
N GLU A 179 1.48 -20.94 3.14
CA GLU A 179 0.83 -20.26 2.02
C GLU A 179 -0.59 -19.79 2.37
N PRO A 180 -1.02 -18.60 1.88
CA PRO A 180 -2.38 -18.14 2.03
C PRO A 180 -3.38 -19.11 1.38
N THR A 181 -4.54 -19.28 2.00
CA THR A 181 -5.61 -20.15 1.47
C THR A 181 -6.67 -19.32 0.77
N GLU A 182 -6.93 -19.56 -0.50
CA GLU A 182 -8.00 -18.89 -1.24
C GLU A 182 -9.39 -19.29 -0.68
N LEU A 183 -10.23 -18.29 -0.39
CA LEU A 183 -11.52 -18.50 0.26
C LEU A 183 -12.72 -18.16 -0.64
N GLY A 184 -12.55 -17.24 -1.60
CA GLY A 184 -13.60 -16.88 -2.54
C GLY A 184 -13.31 -15.60 -3.31
N ASP A 185 -14.30 -15.19 -4.11
CA ASP A 185 -14.24 -14.03 -4.99
C ASP A 185 -15.63 -13.40 -5.20
N GLY A 186 -15.63 -12.18 -5.76
CA GLY A 186 -16.84 -11.43 -6.07
C GLY A 186 -17.05 -10.19 -5.20
N ILE A 187 -18.29 -9.72 -5.12
CA ILE A 187 -18.68 -8.57 -4.30
C ILE A 187 -18.96 -9.04 -2.86
N LYS A 188 -18.34 -8.37 -1.88
CA LYS A 188 -18.51 -8.68 -0.45
C LYS A 188 -18.18 -7.47 0.41
N ASP A 189 -19.18 -6.77 0.94
CA ASP A 189 -18.94 -5.60 1.79
C ASP A 189 -18.40 -6.02 3.18
N SER A 190 -17.36 -5.38 3.73
CA SER A 190 -16.51 -4.29 3.16
C SER A 190 -15.23 -4.78 2.45
N LEU A 191 -15.03 -6.10 2.32
CA LEU A 191 -13.82 -6.71 1.78
C LEU A 191 -13.57 -6.38 0.29
N CYS A 192 -14.59 -6.49 -0.55
CA CYS A 192 -14.55 -6.27 -2.00
C CYS A 192 -15.79 -5.45 -2.43
N GLN A 193 -15.59 -4.14 -2.61
CA GLN A 193 -16.66 -3.16 -2.81
C GLN A 193 -16.62 -2.61 -4.25
N TYR A 194 -17.61 -2.96 -5.06
CA TYR A 194 -17.83 -2.42 -6.41
C TYR A 194 -19.25 -2.74 -6.90
N LEU A 195 -19.73 -2.03 -7.92
CA LEU A 195 -20.96 -2.38 -8.62
C LEU A 195 -20.64 -3.17 -9.90
N GLU A 196 -21.58 -3.98 -10.37
CA GLU A 196 -21.43 -4.61 -11.70
C GLU A 196 -21.26 -3.55 -12.80
N SER A 197 -21.88 -2.38 -12.65
CA SER A 197 -21.73 -1.26 -13.59
C SER A 197 -20.36 -0.59 -13.59
N ASP A 198 -19.51 -0.90 -12.60
CA ASP A 198 -18.13 -0.43 -12.56
C ASP A 198 -17.19 -1.34 -13.37
N ILE A 199 -17.65 -2.51 -13.81
CA ILE A 199 -16.82 -3.51 -14.48
C ILE A 199 -17.26 -3.65 -15.94
N HIS A 200 -16.34 -3.35 -16.85
CA HIS A 200 -16.57 -3.32 -18.30
C HIS A 200 -15.72 -4.40 -18.97
N VAL A 201 -16.31 -5.54 -19.30
CA VAL A 201 -15.59 -6.69 -19.89
C VAL A 201 -15.78 -6.71 -21.41
N ASN A 202 -14.67 -6.64 -22.15
CA ASN A 202 -14.61 -6.66 -23.61
C ASN A 202 -15.46 -5.57 -24.29
N GLU A 203 -15.73 -4.48 -23.57
CA GLU A 203 -16.37 -3.27 -24.09
C GLU A 203 -15.35 -2.36 -24.79
N ASP A 204 -15.84 -1.41 -25.59
CA ASP A 204 -14.98 -0.44 -26.29
C ASP A 204 -14.39 0.58 -25.30
N VAL A 205 -13.13 0.35 -24.90
CA VAL A 205 -12.39 1.21 -23.95
C VAL A 205 -12.28 2.66 -24.42
N SER A 206 -12.45 2.96 -25.70
CA SER A 206 -12.47 4.36 -26.18
C SER A 206 -13.67 5.15 -25.67
N THR A 207 -14.69 4.47 -25.14
CA THR A 207 -15.87 5.06 -24.50
C THR A 207 -15.69 5.31 -23.00
N ALA A 208 -14.56 4.86 -22.42
CA ALA A 208 -14.27 5.07 -21.01
C ALA A 208 -14.24 6.56 -20.69
N THR A 209 -15.00 6.94 -19.66
CA THR A 209 -14.94 8.28 -19.06
C THR A 209 -14.29 8.15 -17.70
N SER A 210 -13.24 8.93 -17.44
CA SER A 210 -12.56 8.88 -16.15
C SER A 210 -13.50 9.31 -15.04
N THR A 211 -13.71 8.44 -14.06
CA THR A 211 -14.49 8.75 -12.87
C THR A 211 -13.56 9.47 -11.91
N SER A 212 -13.61 10.80 -11.87
CA SER A 212 -13.00 11.56 -10.78
C SER A 212 -13.84 11.35 -9.52
N THR A 213 -13.29 10.67 -8.52
CA THR A 213 -13.91 10.47 -7.21
C THR A 213 -14.09 11.83 -6.50
N ASN A 214 -15.20 12.51 -6.77
CA ASN A 214 -15.63 13.65 -5.97
C ASN A 214 -16.24 13.13 -4.67
N SER A 215 -15.63 13.47 -3.53
CA SER A 215 -16.19 13.22 -2.20
C SER A 215 -17.63 13.72 -2.12
N THR A 216 -18.58 12.80 -1.96
CA THR A 216 -19.96 13.12 -1.64
C THR A 216 -20.02 13.72 -0.24
N THR A 217 -20.01 15.05 -0.16
CA THR A 217 -20.44 15.79 1.03
C THR A 217 -21.98 15.72 1.08
N PRO A 218 -22.61 15.31 2.20
CA PRO A 218 -24.06 15.31 2.27
C PRO A 218 -24.57 16.74 2.37
N THR A 219 -25.19 17.20 1.27
CA THR A 219 -26.00 18.42 1.20
C THR A 219 -27.11 18.36 2.24
N SER A 220 -26.98 19.18 3.29
CA SER A 220 -28.06 19.40 4.26
C SER A 220 -29.16 20.23 3.61
N THR A 221 -30.30 19.58 3.36
CA THR A 221 -31.55 20.21 2.93
C THR A 221 -31.98 21.27 3.94
N SER A 222 -31.86 22.54 3.55
CA SER A 222 -32.39 23.67 4.31
C SER A 222 -33.86 23.88 3.96
N THR A 223 -34.75 23.43 4.83
CA THR A 223 -36.18 23.74 4.74
C THR A 223 -36.45 25.06 5.47
N THR A 224 -36.65 26.13 4.72
CA THR A 224 -37.16 27.41 5.21
C THR A 224 -38.60 27.28 5.71
N THR A 225 -38.84 27.58 6.98
CA THR A 225 -40.15 28.00 7.49
C THR A 225 -40.01 29.29 8.28
N LEU A 226 -40.66 30.34 7.76
CA LEU A 226 -40.84 31.64 8.39
C LEU A 226 -42.12 31.60 9.24
N SER A 227 -42.00 31.96 10.53
CA SER A 227 -43.11 32.45 11.35
C SER A 227 -42.57 33.32 12.49
N SER A 228 -43.21 34.47 12.66
CA SER A 228 -42.79 35.66 13.40
C SER A 228 -43.36 35.77 14.82
N ALA A 229 -42.64 36.55 15.64
CA ALA A 229 -43.10 37.50 16.67
C ALA A 229 -43.25 37.07 18.16
N SER A 230 -42.39 37.68 18.98
CA SER A 230 -42.73 38.69 20.03
C SER A 230 -42.49 38.35 21.52
N SER A 231 -41.84 39.32 22.19
CA SER A 231 -41.91 39.70 23.62
C SER A 231 -41.20 38.79 24.63
N THR A 232 -40.59 39.21 25.74
CA THR A 232 -40.00 40.44 26.30
C THR A 232 -39.38 40.01 27.65
N GLN A 233 -38.30 40.68 28.10
CA GLN A 233 -37.87 40.84 29.51
C GLN A 233 -37.34 39.57 30.24
N GLU A 234 -36.37 39.58 31.15
CA GLU A 234 -35.54 40.61 31.79
C GLU A 234 -34.30 39.94 32.42
N MET A 235 -33.17 40.66 32.39
CA MET A 235 -32.19 40.91 33.46
C MET A 235 -31.75 39.77 34.43
N SER A 236 -30.44 39.47 34.46
CA SER A 236 -29.56 39.88 35.58
C SER A 236 -28.09 39.41 35.45
N THR A 237 -27.19 40.40 35.59
CA THR A 237 -25.83 40.38 36.20
C THR A 237 -24.76 39.45 35.60
N SER A 238 -23.77 39.93 34.83
CA SER A 238 -22.57 40.71 35.23
C SER A 238 -21.63 39.92 36.17
N SER A 239 -20.30 39.83 36.05
CA SER A 239 -19.29 40.40 35.16
C SER A 239 -17.90 39.88 35.59
N TYR A 240 -17.02 39.63 34.61
CA TYR A 240 -15.57 39.94 34.55
C TYR A 240 -14.55 39.51 35.63
N ASN A 241 -13.64 38.61 35.19
CA ASN A 241 -12.17 38.71 35.06
C ASN A 241 -11.22 39.19 36.20
N ALA A 242 -10.07 38.45 36.26
CA ALA A 242 -8.69 38.90 36.51
C ALA A 242 -8.30 39.37 37.94
N THR A 243 -7.10 39.17 38.54
CA THR A 243 -5.82 38.44 38.34
C THR A 243 -5.03 38.58 39.67
N THR A 244 -3.87 37.91 39.80
CA THR A 244 -2.69 38.18 40.69
C THR A 244 -2.67 37.41 42.03
N GLN A 245 -1.56 36.93 42.61
CA GLN A 245 -0.14 37.37 42.64
C GLN A 245 0.87 36.21 42.88
N GLU A 246 2.15 36.53 42.61
CA GLU A 246 3.43 35.83 42.88
C GLU A 246 3.70 35.36 44.32
N SER A 247 4.62 34.40 44.46
CA SER A 247 5.80 34.54 45.36
C SER A 247 6.91 33.52 45.03
N THR A 248 8.12 33.94 45.39
CA THR A 248 9.50 33.56 45.03
C THR A 248 10.11 32.42 45.86
N ASP A 249 11.14 31.73 45.33
CA ASP A 249 12.56 31.76 45.78
C ASP A 249 13.36 30.46 45.46
N SER A 250 14.67 30.64 45.34
CA SER A 250 15.77 29.85 44.75
C SER A 250 16.70 29.25 45.82
N THR A 251 17.39 28.11 45.63
CA THR A 251 18.86 27.92 45.37
C THR A 251 19.22 26.43 45.72
N GLU A 252 19.92 25.63 44.88
CA GLU A 252 21.39 25.41 44.74
C GLU A 252 22.10 24.87 46.03
N THR A 253 22.98 23.85 46.12
CA THR A 253 24.05 23.23 45.27
C THR A 253 24.63 21.96 45.95
N SER A 254 25.24 21.00 45.22
CA SER A 254 26.59 20.38 45.47
C SER A 254 26.75 18.92 44.99
N ALA A 255 27.80 18.65 44.19
CA ALA A 255 28.38 17.33 43.83
C ALA A 255 29.61 17.01 44.72
N PRO A 256 30.56 16.06 44.45
CA PRO A 256 30.59 14.74 43.78
C PRO A 256 31.30 13.64 44.64
N SER A 257 31.41 12.37 44.20
CA SER A 257 32.61 11.50 44.41
C SER A 257 32.52 10.11 43.77
N THR A 258 33.71 9.52 43.60
CA THR A 258 34.22 8.51 42.65
C THR A 258 34.39 7.08 43.21
N SER A 259 34.74 6.15 42.30
CA SER A 259 35.49 4.86 42.44
C SER A 259 34.65 3.61 42.09
N SER A 260 34.87 2.84 41.01
CA SER A 260 36.03 2.12 40.42
C SER A 260 36.20 0.67 40.92
N LYS A 261 36.03 -0.30 40.00
CA LYS A 261 36.77 -1.58 39.77
C LYS A 261 35.86 -2.52 38.93
N SER A 262 36.12 -2.91 37.68
CA SER A 262 37.26 -3.56 36.99
C SER A 262 37.50 -5.03 37.38
N LYS A 263 37.22 -5.96 36.44
CA LYS A 263 38.04 -7.12 35.98
C LYS A 263 37.18 -7.97 35.02
N THR A 264 37.43 -8.06 33.70
CA THR A 264 38.50 -8.73 32.92
C THR A 264 38.49 -10.26 32.92
N GLY A 265 38.49 -10.83 31.71
CA GLY A 265 38.97 -12.16 31.32
C GLY A 265 38.21 -12.67 30.08
N SER A 266 38.65 -12.38 28.84
CA SER A 266 39.59 -13.15 27.97
C SER A 266 38.95 -14.44 27.42
N HIS A 267 38.62 -14.47 26.12
CA HIS A 267 39.40 -15.06 25.01
C HIS A 267 39.58 -16.57 25.16
N ASP A 268 39.03 -17.34 24.21
CA ASP A 268 39.79 -18.30 23.40
C ASP A 268 38.96 -18.69 22.15
N ASP A 269 39.63 -18.58 21.00
CA ASP A 269 39.26 -19.16 19.72
C ASP A 269 39.28 -20.69 19.80
N ASP A 270 38.43 -21.37 19.04
CA ASP A 270 38.82 -22.63 18.38
C ASP A 270 37.90 -22.92 17.18
N ASP A 271 38.55 -22.91 16.02
CA ASP A 271 38.15 -23.58 14.79
C ASP A 271 37.86 -25.07 15.05
N ASP A 272 36.80 -25.62 14.46
CA ASP A 272 36.86 -27.01 14.01
C ASP A 272 36.01 -27.25 12.76
N LYS A 273 36.73 -27.35 11.63
CA LYS A 273 36.30 -28.04 10.42
C LYS A 273 36.15 -29.53 10.73
N LYS A 274 35.03 -30.14 10.30
CA LYS A 274 35.07 -31.53 9.84
C LYS A 274 34.08 -31.80 8.71
N SER A 275 34.64 -31.87 7.52
CA SER A 275 34.15 -32.58 6.34
C SER A 275 34.35 -34.10 6.48
N SER A 276 33.76 -34.87 5.55
CA SER A 276 33.79 -36.34 5.30
C SER A 276 32.77 -37.19 6.09
N ASP A 277 32.03 -38.16 5.53
CA ASP A 277 31.92 -38.76 4.18
C ASP A 277 30.63 -39.61 4.08
N ASN A 278 30.09 -39.70 2.87
CA ASN A 278 29.46 -40.82 2.12
C ASN A 278 28.79 -42.06 2.77
N ASP A 279 27.86 -42.59 1.95
CA ASP A 279 27.36 -43.97 1.77
C ASP A 279 26.27 -44.52 2.72
N ASP A 280 25.00 -44.40 2.30
CA ASP A 280 24.11 -45.50 1.79
C ASP A 280 22.67 -44.98 1.55
#